data_AF-V6TW10-F1
#
_entry.id   AF-V6TW10-F1
#
_cell.length_a   1.000
_cell.length_b   1.000
_cell.length_c   1.000
_cell.angle_alpha   90.00
_cell.angle_beta   90.00
_cell.angle_gamma   90.00
#
_symmetry.space_group_name_H-M   'P 1'
#
loop_
_entity.id
_entity.type
_entity.pdbx_description
1 polymer ?
#
loop_
_entity_poly.entity_id
_entity_poly.type
_entity_poly.pdbx_seq_one_letter_code
_entity_poly.pdbx_strand_id
1 'polypeptide(L)'
;MYNPTPLLNDFYQYTMAYSYYQAGFANRQATFEMFFRQNPFNGQYAVFAGLRDLLDFILDFHFSDNDIDYLKLCLPNIDPSFFDYLKTLSWKQLELYAPKEGTIVFAGEPIIIVRGPLLLCQLLETTLLVLINYPTLVCTKACRLRVACTYEKILEIYSNTPHNQRRAHVQSICSHPVLAEFGLRRAQGVNGGICASEYAIMGGCNGTSNVYATQKLGILPTGTMAHSFVLSVVDTPETLLAGAKDSTPTASLYSVDAAVSAHLPLSFKSFVQKCLDWKARLFAPDPVDSKGSKTCRTTESVADLSFPVYPVYGANLTELSAFMIYAYTHPHSFVALIDTYDSLNSGLYNFLIVACGLIECNIQPRGVRLDSGDLSFLSIEIKKAFHTLDTTVRMHPLLYGKVGSIASCIVIASNDLDEEILYNLVKEGACIDIFGIGTNLVTCNSQPSLGGVYKLVELDGIPRIKFSDEIGKVTIPGRKVLYRLYTNTHTPFVDLIARPDEEIKEQQPVHCLHPYTPTRQLMMYPSTVEAVHICILKNGEINYPHEVSVGRDGRETIRMKHPPVLDVQQYVVEQLLTMRPDHIRATAPTPYKISLTKSMSDLFKDVVQANYTLKVIE
;
A
#
# COMPACT_ATOMS: atom_id res chain seq x y z
N MET A 1 -0.36 -17.26 9.80
CA MET A 1 -0.82 -17.03 8.41
C MET A 1 -1.00 -18.38 7.76
N TYR A 2 -1.90 -18.51 6.79
CA TYR A 2 -1.96 -19.74 6.01
C TYR A 2 -0.73 -19.77 5.10
N ASN A 3 0.29 -20.55 5.46
CA ASN A 3 1.43 -20.73 4.57
C ASN A 3 0.95 -21.53 3.35
N PRO A 4 1.15 -21.02 2.13
CA PRO A 4 0.76 -21.76 0.93
C PRO A 4 1.47 -23.11 0.92
N THR A 5 0.71 -24.17 0.66
CA THR A 5 1.25 -25.53 0.48
C THR A 5 1.26 -25.86 -1.01
N PRO A 6 1.95 -26.93 -1.44
CA PRO A 6 1.87 -27.37 -2.82
C PRO A 6 0.44 -27.66 -3.30
N LEU A 7 -0.52 -27.88 -2.39
CA LEU A 7 -1.95 -28.04 -2.68
C LEU A 7 -2.68 -26.77 -3.11
N LEU A 8 -2.06 -25.58 -2.99
CA LEU A 8 -2.62 -24.33 -3.51
C LEU A 8 -2.48 -24.26 -5.05
N ASN A 9 -3.15 -25.19 -5.71
CA ASN A 9 -3.12 -25.41 -7.15
C ASN A 9 -4.49 -25.83 -7.66
N ASP A 10 -4.71 -25.61 -8.95
CA ASP A 10 -5.86 -26.19 -9.62
C ASP A 10 -5.68 -27.71 -9.77
N PHE A 11 -6.76 -28.49 -9.62
CA PHE A 11 -6.68 -29.95 -9.69
C PHE A 11 -6.05 -30.48 -10.99
N TYR A 12 -6.29 -29.79 -12.12
CA TYR A 12 -5.73 -30.20 -13.40
C TYR A 12 -4.20 -30.18 -13.43
N GLN A 13 -3.55 -29.37 -12.58
CA GLN A 13 -2.09 -29.33 -12.45
C GLN A 13 -1.54 -30.70 -12.06
N TYR A 14 -2.22 -31.45 -11.18
CA TYR A 14 -1.80 -32.80 -10.79
C TYR A 14 -2.08 -33.84 -11.85
N THR A 15 -3.19 -33.74 -12.58
CA THR A 15 -3.46 -34.64 -13.71
C THR A 15 -2.43 -34.45 -14.83
N MET A 16 -1.97 -33.20 -15.05
CA MET A 16 -0.92 -32.88 -16.00
C MET A 16 0.46 -33.35 -15.51
N ALA A 17 0.77 -33.12 -14.24
CA ALA A 17 1.98 -33.62 -13.60
C ALA A 17 2.09 -35.15 -13.72
N TYR A 18 1.01 -35.88 -13.44
CA TYR A 18 0.99 -37.33 -13.63
C TYR A 18 1.21 -37.73 -15.09
N SER A 19 0.61 -37.01 -16.04
CA SER A 19 0.82 -37.24 -17.47
C SER A 19 2.29 -37.05 -17.88
N TYR A 20 2.96 -36.01 -17.36
CA TYR A 20 4.39 -35.81 -17.58
C TYR A 20 5.24 -36.90 -16.95
N TYR A 21 4.89 -37.35 -15.73
CA TYR A 21 5.57 -38.45 -15.06
C TYR A 21 5.46 -39.74 -15.88
N GLN A 22 4.25 -40.13 -16.25
CA GLN A 22 3.98 -41.37 -16.99
C GLN A 22 4.62 -41.38 -18.37
N ALA A 23 4.68 -40.23 -19.04
CA ALA A 23 5.35 -40.09 -20.33
C ALA A 23 6.89 -40.02 -20.23
N GLY A 24 7.47 -40.03 -19.02
CA GLY A 24 8.91 -39.85 -18.82
C GLY A 24 9.40 -38.43 -19.08
N PHE A 25 8.52 -37.43 -19.09
CA PHE A 25 8.80 -36.03 -19.41
C PHE A 25 9.01 -35.15 -18.17
N ALA A 26 8.73 -35.66 -16.97
CA ALA A 26 8.73 -34.87 -15.74
C ALA A 26 10.05 -34.10 -15.49
N ASN A 27 11.18 -34.69 -15.85
CA ASN A 27 12.52 -34.14 -15.63
C ASN A 27 13.11 -33.38 -16.83
N ARG A 28 12.33 -33.19 -17.92
CA ARG A 28 12.77 -32.36 -19.05
C ARG A 28 13.01 -30.94 -18.58
N GLN A 29 14.03 -30.28 -19.10
CA GLN A 29 14.40 -28.94 -18.66
C GLN A 29 13.49 -27.90 -19.31
N ALA A 30 12.68 -27.22 -18.49
CA ALA A 30 11.71 -26.24 -18.95
C ALA A 30 12.06 -24.85 -18.43
N THR A 31 11.83 -23.83 -19.25
CA THR A 31 11.85 -22.42 -18.84
C THR A 31 10.45 -21.85 -18.95
N PHE A 32 9.92 -21.39 -17.83
CA PHE A 32 8.68 -20.66 -17.74
C PHE A 32 8.92 -19.22 -17.32
N GLU A 33 8.05 -18.34 -17.76
CA GLU A 33 8.11 -16.92 -17.43
C GLU A 33 6.75 -16.40 -16.99
N MET A 34 6.77 -15.61 -15.91
CA MET A 34 5.65 -14.78 -15.52
C MET A 34 5.81 -13.38 -16.12
N PHE A 35 4.74 -12.86 -16.71
CA PHE A 35 4.60 -11.46 -17.14
C PHE A 35 3.13 -11.05 -17.08
N PHE A 36 2.82 -9.77 -17.23
CA PHE A 36 1.44 -9.29 -17.39
C PHE A 36 1.27 -8.58 -18.73
N ARG A 37 0.05 -8.61 -19.28
CA ARG A 37 -0.21 -8.14 -20.66
C ARG A 37 -0.51 -6.66 -20.78
N GLN A 38 -1.07 -6.08 -19.73
CA GLN A 38 -1.51 -4.68 -19.71
C GLN A 38 -1.11 -4.05 -18.39
N ASN A 39 -0.58 -2.83 -18.45
CA ASN A 39 -0.28 -2.06 -17.25
C ASN A 39 -1.60 -1.78 -16.50
N PRO A 40 -1.64 -1.95 -15.17
CA PRO A 40 -2.88 -1.83 -14.42
C PRO A 40 -3.39 -0.39 -14.34
N PHE A 41 -4.70 -0.24 -14.11
CA PHE A 41 -5.35 1.05 -13.79
C PHE A 41 -5.25 2.11 -14.89
N ASN A 42 -5.20 1.69 -16.16
CA ASN A 42 -4.90 2.57 -17.31
C ASN A 42 -3.58 3.34 -17.15
N GLY A 43 -2.68 2.85 -16.29
CA GLY A 43 -1.33 3.36 -16.11
C GLY A 43 -0.36 2.87 -17.18
N GLN A 44 0.91 3.19 -17.02
CA GLN A 44 1.99 2.71 -17.91
C GLN A 44 3.10 1.98 -17.16
N TYR A 45 2.84 1.55 -15.92
CA TYR A 45 3.78 0.78 -15.12
C TYR A 45 3.06 -0.03 -14.03
N ALA A 46 3.77 -0.99 -13.47
CA ALA A 46 3.45 -1.65 -12.20
C ALA A 46 4.67 -1.60 -11.25
N VAL A 47 4.43 -1.82 -9.97
CA VAL A 47 5.49 -1.95 -8.94
C VAL A 47 5.55 -3.40 -8.51
N PHE A 48 6.64 -4.08 -8.86
CA PHE A 48 6.83 -5.51 -8.58
C PHE A 48 6.82 -5.78 -7.08
N ALA A 49 5.92 -6.66 -6.62
CA ALA A 49 5.79 -7.03 -5.23
C ALA A 49 5.29 -8.49 -5.08
N GLY A 50 5.51 -9.07 -3.90
CA GLY A 50 5.16 -10.46 -3.59
C GLY A 50 6.35 -11.41 -3.58
N LEU A 51 7.57 -10.88 -3.81
CA LEU A 51 8.77 -11.71 -3.89
C LEU A 51 9.05 -12.39 -2.55
N ARG A 52 8.83 -11.69 -1.44
CA ARG A 52 8.97 -12.24 -0.08
C ARG A 52 8.22 -13.57 0.08
N ASP A 53 6.90 -13.51 -0.08
CA ASP A 53 6.03 -14.66 0.18
C ASP A 53 6.27 -15.79 -0.84
N LEU A 54 6.66 -15.44 -2.07
CA LEU A 54 7.05 -16.42 -3.09
C LEU A 54 8.33 -17.18 -2.71
N LEU A 55 9.36 -16.47 -2.23
CA LEU A 55 10.62 -17.11 -1.84
C LEU A 55 10.45 -18.01 -0.63
N ASP A 56 9.68 -17.57 0.37
CA ASP A 56 9.34 -18.38 1.53
C ASP A 56 8.58 -19.65 1.10
N PHE A 57 7.59 -19.52 0.20
CA PHE A 57 6.88 -20.68 -0.37
C PHE A 57 7.79 -21.65 -1.13
N ILE A 58 8.68 -21.14 -1.99
CA ILE A 58 9.57 -21.98 -2.80
C ILE A 58 10.54 -22.76 -1.89
N LEU A 59 11.12 -22.12 -0.88
CA LEU A 59 12.05 -22.79 0.04
C LEU A 59 11.36 -23.87 0.88
N ASP A 60 10.14 -23.59 1.32
CA ASP A 60 9.32 -24.52 2.10
C ASP A 60 8.53 -25.51 1.21
N PHE A 61 8.71 -25.50 -0.11
CA PHE A 61 7.97 -26.37 -1.02
C PHE A 61 8.30 -27.84 -0.78
N HIS A 62 7.36 -28.56 -0.17
CA HIS A 62 7.40 -30.02 -0.01
C HIS A 62 5.99 -30.57 0.15
N PHE A 63 5.76 -31.79 -0.33
CA PHE A 63 4.51 -32.50 -0.07
C PHE A 63 4.60 -33.20 1.29
N SER A 64 3.71 -32.87 2.21
CA SER A 64 3.56 -33.60 3.46
C SER A 64 2.89 -34.96 3.22
N ASP A 65 2.99 -35.88 4.18
CA ASP A 65 2.28 -37.17 4.08
C ASP A 65 0.76 -36.98 3.97
N ASN A 66 0.21 -35.97 4.65
CA ASN A 66 -1.21 -35.62 4.56
C ASN A 66 -1.58 -35.12 3.15
N ASP A 67 -0.73 -34.30 2.52
CA ASP A 67 -0.97 -33.82 1.15
C ASP A 67 -0.99 -35.00 0.16
N ILE A 68 -0.06 -35.93 0.32
CA ILE A 68 0.04 -37.14 -0.50
C ILE A 68 -1.18 -38.04 -0.31
N ASP A 69 -1.60 -38.27 0.93
CA ASP A 69 -2.77 -39.12 1.20
C ASP A 69 -4.05 -38.51 0.63
N TYR A 70 -4.19 -37.18 0.68
CA TYR A 70 -5.28 -36.49 0.00
C TYR A 70 -5.21 -36.65 -1.54
N LEU A 71 -4.03 -36.48 -2.14
CA LEU A 71 -3.85 -36.65 -3.59
C LEU A 71 -4.13 -38.08 -4.06
N LYS A 72 -3.82 -39.10 -3.25
CA LYS A 72 -4.20 -40.50 -3.53
C LYS A 72 -5.71 -40.68 -3.59
N LEU A 73 -6.47 -39.98 -2.74
CA LEU A 73 -7.94 -40.00 -2.79
C LEU A 73 -8.45 -39.33 -4.08
N CYS A 74 -7.81 -38.24 -4.51
CA CYS A 74 -8.18 -37.54 -5.74
C CYS A 74 -7.78 -38.29 -7.03
N LEU A 75 -6.73 -39.10 -6.97
CA LEU A 75 -6.16 -39.85 -8.10
C LEU A 75 -6.02 -41.35 -7.73
N PRO A 76 -7.14 -42.10 -7.59
CA PRO A 76 -7.11 -43.44 -7.00
C PRO A 76 -6.51 -44.54 -7.91
N ASN A 77 -6.43 -44.30 -9.22
CA ASN A 77 -6.05 -45.31 -10.22
C ASN A 77 -4.75 -44.98 -10.96
N ILE A 78 -3.83 -44.27 -10.30
CA ILE A 78 -2.53 -43.90 -10.88
C ILE A 78 -1.38 -44.68 -10.25
N ASP A 79 -0.24 -44.74 -10.94
CA ASP A 79 0.97 -45.41 -10.43
C ASP A 79 1.38 -44.87 -9.04
N PRO A 80 1.41 -45.71 -7.98
CA PRO A 80 1.79 -45.27 -6.65
C PRO A 80 3.17 -44.61 -6.55
N SER A 81 4.12 -44.98 -7.43
CA SER A 81 5.47 -44.39 -7.41
C SER A 81 5.48 -42.92 -7.81
N PHE A 82 4.42 -42.41 -8.44
CA PHE A 82 4.23 -40.98 -8.68
C PHE A 82 4.20 -40.18 -7.38
N PHE A 83 3.54 -40.70 -6.35
CA PHE A 83 3.44 -40.01 -5.06
C PHE A 83 4.78 -39.97 -4.33
N ASP A 84 5.58 -41.04 -4.46
CA ASP A 84 6.95 -41.04 -3.96
C ASP A 84 7.81 -40.04 -4.72
N TYR A 85 7.63 -39.93 -6.04
CA TYR A 85 8.29 -38.92 -6.85
C TYR A 85 7.93 -37.49 -6.41
N LEU A 86 6.66 -37.20 -6.12
CA LEU A 86 6.26 -35.86 -5.64
C LEU A 86 7.02 -35.45 -4.36
N LYS A 87 7.30 -36.39 -3.45
CA LYS A 87 8.08 -36.14 -2.23
C LYS A 87 9.56 -35.79 -2.50
N THR A 88 10.08 -36.10 -3.68
CA THR A 88 11.47 -35.79 -4.05
C THR A 88 11.65 -34.37 -4.60
N LEU A 89 10.55 -33.68 -4.93
CA LEU A 89 10.57 -32.35 -5.50
C LEU A 89 11.12 -31.33 -4.50
N SER A 90 12.03 -30.47 -4.96
CA SER A 90 12.67 -29.47 -4.11
C SER A 90 13.14 -28.26 -4.92
N TRP A 91 13.16 -27.09 -4.29
CA TRP A 91 13.72 -25.86 -4.84
C TRP A 91 15.16 -26.01 -5.34
N LYS A 92 15.93 -26.97 -4.83
CA LYS A 92 17.31 -27.24 -5.27
C LYS A 92 17.40 -27.59 -6.77
N GLN A 93 16.30 -28.01 -7.37
CA GLN A 93 16.19 -28.34 -8.79
C GLN A 93 15.86 -27.13 -9.67
N LEU A 94 15.67 -25.94 -9.08
CA LEU A 94 15.22 -24.74 -9.77
C LEU A 94 16.34 -23.72 -9.97
N GLU A 95 16.22 -22.96 -11.05
CA GLU A 95 16.77 -21.62 -11.19
C GLU A 95 15.62 -20.60 -11.13
N LEU A 96 15.79 -19.54 -10.36
CA LEU A 96 14.80 -18.48 -10.18
C LEU A 96 15.44 -17.11 -10.38
N TYR A 97 14.82 -16.30 -11.24
CA TYR A 97 15.23 -14.92 -11.50
C TYR A 97 14.03 -13.98 -11.35
N ALA A 98 14.22 -12.86 -10.65
CA ALA A 98 13.20 -11.83 -10.48
C ALA A 98 13.86 -10.45 -10.31
N PRO A 99 13.16 -9.33 -10.57
CA PRO A 99 13.58 -8.00 -10.15
C PRO A 99 13.69 -7.89 -8.62
N LYS A 100 14.30 -6.82 -8.13
CA LYS A 100 14.20 -6.46 -6.71
C LYS A 100 12.75 -6.10 -6.39
N GLU A 101 12.29 -6.46 -5.21
CA GLU A 101 10.98 -6.02 -4.74
C GLU A 101 10.92 -4.48 -4.69
N GLY A 102 9.84 -3.90 -5.21
CA GLY A 102 9.69 -2.45 -5.41
C GLY A 102 10.19 -1.92 -6.76
N THR A 103 10.82 -2.74 -7.61
CA THR A 103 11.22 -2.31 -8.96
C THR A 103 10.00 -1.96 -9.81
N ILE A 104 10.07 -0.84 -10.54
CA ILE A 104 9.08 -0.50 -11.57
C ILE A 104 9.24 -1.46 -12.75
N VAL A 105 8.15 -2.13 -13.13
CA VAL A 105 8.08 -3.11 -14.23
C VAL A 105 6.94 -2.77 -15.18
N PHE A 106 6.98 -3.35 -16.38
CA PHE A 106 6.11 -3.00 -17.49
C PHE A 106 5.43 -4.22 -18.13
N ALA A 107 4.30 -3.97 -18.78
CA ALA A 107 3.57 -5.01 -19.49
C ALA A 107 4.39 -5.59 -20.67
N GLY A 108 4.34 -6.93 -20.79
CA GLY A 108 4.97 -7.67 -21.89
C GLY A 108 6.42 -8.07 -21.66
N GLU A 109 7.04 -7.70 -20.53
CA GLU A 109 8.37 -8.17 -20.14
C GLU A 109 8.29 -9.27 -19.07
N PRO A 110 9.22 -10.25 -19.07
CA PRO A 110 9.28 -11.23 -17.99
C PRO A 110 9.61 -10.52 -16.68
N ILE A 111 8.86 -10.82 -15.62
CA ILE A 111 9.11 -10.34 -14.25
C ILE A 111 9.52 -11.47 -13.30
N ILE A 112 9.24 -12.73 -13.66
CA ILE A 112 9.80 -13.89 -12.97
C ILE A 112 10.15 -14.92 -14.02
N ILE A 113 11.35 -15.50 -13.93
CA ILE A 113 11.81 -16.59 -14.79
C ILE A 113 12.11 -17.78 -13.89
N VAL A 114 11.45 -18.90 -14.17
CA VAL A 114 11.64 -20.18 -13.47
C VAL A 114 12.17 -21.20 -14.47
N ARG A 115 13.27 -21.86 -14.13
CA ARG A 115 13.85 -22.93 -14.94
C ARG A 115 14.14 -24.16 -14.10
N GLY A 116 13.88 -25.34 -14.65
CA GLY A 116 14.06 -26.60 -13.92
C GLY A 116 13.25 -27.75 -14.53
N PRO A 117 13.05 -28.85 -13.79
CA PRO A 117 12.19 -29.96 -14.21
C PRO A 117 10.79 -29.49 -14.59
N LEU A 118 10.32 -29.87 -15.78
CA LEU A 118 9.04 -29.47 -16.36
C LEU A 118 7.88 -29.62 -15.37
N LEU A 119 7.80 -30.76 -14.69
CA LEU A 119 6.72 -31.03 -13.75
C LEU A 119 6.76 -30.07 -12.55
N LEU A 120 7.94 -29.83 -11.98
CA LEU A 120 8.08 -28.93 -10.84
C LEU A 120 7.73 -27.50 -11.23
N CYS A 121 8.28 -27.00 -12.35
CA CYS A 121 7.95 -25.65 -12.84
C CYS A 121 6.45 -25.48 -13.08
N GLN A 122 5.78 -26.50 -13.63
CA GLN A 122 4.34 -26.48 -13.88
C GLN A 122 3.54 -26.39 -12.57
N LEU A 123 3.90 -27.15 -11.53
CA LEU A 123 3.23 -27.12 -10.23
C LEU A 123 3.37 -25.79 -9.47
N LEU A 124 4.29 -24.92 -9.88
CA LEU A 124 4.44 -23.59 -9.26
C LEU A 124 3.47 -22.56 -9.84
N GLU A 125 2.86 -22.80 -11.01
CA GLU A 125 2.09 -21.80 -11.76
C GLU A 125 1.02 -21.10 -10.91
N THR A 126 0.08 -21.86 -10.34
CA THR A 126 -1.10 -21.27 -9.68
C THR A 126 -0.69 -20.49 -8.43
N THR A 127 0.12 -21.09 -7.55
CA THR A 127 0.57 -20.41 -6.33
C THR A 127 1.42 -19.17 -6.63
N LEU A 128 2.35 -19.25 -7.59
CA LEU A 128 3.18 -18.12 -7.99
C LEU A 128 2.33 -16.95 -8.50
N LEU A 129 1.33 -17.24 -9.35
CA LEU A 129 0.42 -16.21 -9.83
C LEU A 129 -0.37 -15.55 -8.69
N VAL A 130 -0.83 -16.32 -7.70
CA VAL A 130 -1.53 -15.77 -6.52
C VAL A 130 -0.62 -14.85 -5.71
N LEU A 131 0.61 -15.30 -5.43
CA LEU A 131 1.57 -14.58 -4.59
C LEU A 131 2.15 -13.33 -5.25
N ILE A 132 2.02 -13.16 -6.56
CA ILE A 132 2.61 -12.01 -7.27
C ILE A 132 1.54 -11.06 -7.82
N ASN A 133 0.44 -11.58 -8.36
CA ASN A 133 -0.58 -10.74 -9.00
C ASN A 133 -1.20 -9.74 -8.01
N TYR A 134 -1.69 -10.20 -6.86
CA TYR A 134 -2.38 -9.34 -5.91
C TYR A 134 -1.42 -8.35 -5.22
N PRO A 135 -0.24 -8.78 -4.71
CA PRO A 135 0.74 -7.86 -4.15
C PRO A 135 1.20 -6.78 -5.12
N THR A 136 1.58 -7.15 -6.36
CA THR A 136 2.00 -6.19 -7.39
C THR A 136 0.88 -5.20 -7.70
N LEU A 137 -0.37 -5.65 -7.76
CA LEU A 137 -1.53 -4.81 -8.02
C LEU A 137 -1.78 -3.79 -6.90
N VAL A 138 -1.82 -4.22 -5.63
CA VAL A 138 -2.03 -3.32 -4.48
C VAL A 138 -0.87 -2.35 -4.30
N CYS A 139 0.37 -2.84 -4.45
CA CYS A 139 1.57 -2.00 -4.38
C CYS A 139 1.54 -0.92 -5.47
N THR A 140 1.16 -1.29 -6.69
CA THR A 140 0.98 -0.33 -7.79
C THR A 140 -0.12 0.69 -7.48
N LYS A 141 -1.24 0.25 -6.91
CA LYS A 141 -2.36 1.14 -6.55
C LYS A 141 -1.93 2.18 -5.52
N ALA A 142 -1.28 1.76 -4.43
CA ALA A 142 -0.74 2.66 -3.42
C ALA A 142 0.32 3.62 -3.98
N CYS A 143 1.18 3.14 -4.88
CA CYS A 143 2.16 3.96 -5.58
C CYS A 143 1.50 5.05 -6.43
N ARG A 144 0.44 4.72 -7.17
CA ARG A 144 -0.31 5.70 -7.95
C ARG A 144 -1.03 6.74 -7.07
N LEU A 145 -1.57 6.33 -5.93
CA LEU A 145 -2.16 7.26 -4.95
C LEU A 145 -1.10 8.22 -4.39
N ARG A 146 0.10 7.72 -4.07
CA ARG A 146 1.25 8.56 -3.68
C ARG A 146 1.61 9.55 -4.78
N VAL A 147 1.74 9.08 -6.03
CA VAL A 147 2.04 9.95 -7.17
C VAL A 147 0.96 11.00 -7.37
N ALA A 148 -0.32 10.66 -7.25
CA ALA A 148 -1.42 11.62 -7.39
C ALA A 148 -1.27 12.80 -6.41
N CYS A 149 -0.87 12.53 -5.17
CA CYS A 149 -0.65 13.58 -4.17
C CYS A 149 0.65 14.37 -4.33
N THR A 150 1.67 13.80 -4.98
CA THR A 150 3.01 14.40 -5.02
C THR A 150 3.50 14.70 -6.43
N TYR A 151 2.64 14.62 -7.45
CA TYR A 151 3.04 14.70 -8.86
C TYR A 151 3.74 16.02 -9.20
N GLU A 152 3.19 17.15 -8.74
CA GLU A 152 3.80 18.47 -8.99
C GLU A 152 5.19 18.58 -8.38
N LYS A 153 5.36 18.05 -7.17
CA LYS A 153 6.67 18.00 -6.49
C LYS A 153 7.65 17.08 -7.21
N ILE A 154 7.20 15.92 -7.69
CA ILE A 154 8.03 15.02 -8.51
C ILE A 154 8.46 15.73 -9.80
N LEU A 155 7.55 16.46 -10.46
CA LEU A 155 7.84 17.21 -11.68
C LEU A 155 8.87 18.32 -11.44
N GLU A 156 8.75 19.04 -10.32
CA GLU A 156 9.70 20.07 -9.90
C GLU A 156 11.09 19.47 -9.65
N ILE A 157 11.18 18.39 -8.85
CA ILE A 157 12.43 17.68 -8.57
C ILE A 157 13.06 17.17 -9.88
N TYR A 158 12.26 16.56 -10.75
CA TYR A 158 12.76 16.04 -12.02
C TYR A 158 13.34 17.15 -12.91
N SER A 159 12.70 18.31 -12.95
CA SER A 159 13.10 19.43 -13.81
C SER A 159 14.31 20.20 -13.26
N ASN A 160 14.40 20.33 -11.93
CA ASN A 160 15.37 21.24 -11.29
C ASN A 160 16.55 20.53 -10.63
N THR A 161 16.45 19.22 -10.36
CA THR A 161 17.46 18.47 -9.60
C THR A 161 18.14 17.41 -10.47
N PRO A 162 19.49 17.41 -10.57
CA PRO A 162 20.25 16.36 -11.23
C PRO A 162 19.98 14.98 -10.62
N HIS A 163 19.97 13.92 -11.44
CA HIS A 163 19.59 12.56 -11.03
C HIS A 163 20.30 12.09 -9.75
N ASN A 164 21.61 12.27 -9.66
CA ASN A 164 22.44 11.84 -8.52
C ASN A 164 22.09 12.53 -7.19
N GLN A 165 21.33 13.64 -7.22
CA GLN A 165 20.88 14.37 -6.04
C GLN A 165 19.41 14.12 -5.69
N ARG A 166 18.63 13.50 -6.59
CA ARG A 166 17.18 13.27 -6.38
C ARG A 166 16.89 12.35 -5.19
N ARG A 167 17.81 11.44 -4.87
CA ARG A 167 17.70 10.55 -3.70
C ARG A 167 17.48 11.31 -2.39
N ALA A 168 18.03 12.52 -2.24
CA ALA A 168 17.83 13.35 -1.06
C ALA A 168 16.35 13.77 -0.86
N HIS A 169 15.52 13.71 -1.91
CA HIS A 169 14.12 14.10 -1.86
C HIS A 169 13.17 12.93 -1.55
N VAL A 170 13.65 11.68 -1.51
CA VAL A 170 12.83 10.48 -1.28
C VAL A 170 11.98 10.62 -0.02
N GLN A 171 12.61 10.95 1.10
CA GLN A 171 11.91 11.12 2.37
C GLN A 171 10.81 12.19 2.30
N SER A 172 11.03 13.24 1.50
CA SER A 172 10.09 14.34 1.33
C SER A 172 8.85 13.95 0.50
N ILE A 173 8.95 12.92 -0.35
CA ILE A 173 7.83 12.35 -1.10
C ILE A 173 7.09 11.33 -0.25
N CYS A 174 7.82 10.48 0.50
CA CYS A 174 7.21 9.48 1.38
C CYS A 174 6.41 10.11 2.52
N SER A 175 6.85 11.24 3.07
CA SER A 175 6.32 11.78 4.34
C SER A 175 5.06 12.64 4.22
N HIS A 176 4.81 13.28 3.08
CA HIS A 176 3.70 14.23 2.97
C HIS A 176 3.05 14.28 1.58
N PRO A 177 1.71 14.35 1.47
CA PRO A 177 0.74 14.20 2.58
C PRO A 177 0.77 12.78 3.17
N VAL A 178 0.20 12.59 4.36
CA VAL A 178 0.17 11.26 4.97
C VAL A 178 -0.95 10.44 4.33
N LEU A 179 -0.62 9.25 3.82
CA LEU A 179 -1.59 8.30 3.29
C LEU A 179 -1.74 7.13 4.28
N ALA A 180 -2.96 6.80 4.67
CA ALA A 180 -3.25 5.70 5.58
C ALA A 180 -4.24 4.70 4.97
N GLU A 181 -3.96 3.41 5.08
CA GLU A 181 -4.81 2.33 4.58
C GLU A 181 -5.88 1.95 5.63
N PHE A 182 -7.16 2.22 5.32
CA PHE A 182 -8.34 2.01 6.18
C PHE A 182 -9.36 1.01 5.58
N GLY A 183 -8.89 0.14 4.70
CA GLY A 183 -9.68 -0.78 3.88
C GLY A 183 -9.89 -2.18 4.46
N LEU A 184 -9.22 -2.57 5.56
CA LEU A 184 -9.30 -3.94 6.13
C LEU A 184 -10.71 -4.57 6.11
N ARG A 185 -11.74 -3.82 6.53
CA ARG A 185 -13.14 -4.29 6.58
C ARG A 185 -13.78 -4.62 5.22
N ARG A 186 -13.14 -4.26 4.11
CA ARG A 186 -13.59 -4.52 2.73
C ARG A 186 -12.58 -5.34 1.92
N ALA A 187 -11.49 -5.78 2.53
CA ALA A 187 -10.49 -6.58 1.85
C ALA A 187 -11.03 -7.98 1.49
N GLN A 188 -10.39 -8.62 0.51
CA GLN A 188 -10.80 -9.92 -0.02
C GLN A 188 -10.35 -11.07 0.90
N GLY A 189 -11.07 -11.23 2.02
CA GLY A 189 -10.78 -12.26 3.03
C GLY A 189 -9.61 -11.90 3.96
N VAL A 190 -9.31 -12.80 4.90
CA VAL A 190 -8.32 -12.55 5.97
C VAL A 190 -6.91 -12.30 5.41
N ASN A 191 -6.44 -13.16 4.50
CA ASN A 191 -5.13 -13.00 3.87
C ASN A 191 -5.10 -11.75 2.98
N GLY A 192 -6.17 -11.49 2.22
CA GLY A 192 -6.30 -10.27 1.42
C GLY A 192 -6.18 -9.01 2.27
N GLY A 193 -6.78 -8.97 3.46
CA GLY A 193 -6.67 -7.85 4.38
C GLY A 193 -5.25 -7.60 4.90
N ILE A 194 -4.52 -8.65 5.28
CA ILE A 194 -3.16 -8.48 5.81
C ILE A 194 -2.18 -8.13 4.68
N CYS A 195 -2.22 -8.88 3.57
CA CYS A 195 -1.38 -8.61 2.41
C CYS A 195 -1.65 -7.21 1.86
N ALA A 196 -2.91 -6.77 1.75
CA ALA A 196 -3.24 -5.44 1.25
C ALA A 196 -2.57 -4.34 2.08
N SER A 197 -2.63 -4.43 3.41
CA SER A 197 -2.01 -3.44 4.30
C SER A 197 -0.48 -3.38 4.12
N GLU A 198 0.18 -4.54 4.02
CA GLU A 198 1.64 -4.61 3.83
C GLU A 198 2.06 -4.00 2.48
N TYR A 199 1.41 -4.41 1.39
CA TYR A 199 1.76 -3.93 0.06
C TYR A 199 1.27 -2.50 -0.22
N ALA A 200 0.23 -2.03 0.49
CA ALA A 200 -0.14 -0.62 0.49
C ALA A 200 0.96 0.26 1.10
N ILE A 201 1.53 -0.16 2.22
CA ILE A 201 2.67 0.53 2.83
C ILE A 201 3.85 0.51 1.87
N MET A 202 4.20 -0.67 1.33
CA MET A 202 5.27 -0.81 0.34
C MET A 202 5.10 0.14 -0.85
N GLY A 203 3.89 0.27 -1.38
CA GLY A 203 3.62 1.12 -2.54
C GLY A 203 3.63 2.61 -2.25
N GLY A 204 3.30 3.04 -1.03
CA GLY A 204 3.36 4.48 -0.69
C GLY A 204 2.52 4.95 0.50
N CYS A 205 1.77 4.08 1.18
CA CYS A 205 1.06 4.43 2.41
C CYS A 205 2.02 4.55 3.61
N ASN A 206 1.78 5.52 4.48
CA ASN A 206 2.57 5.74 5.69
C ASN A 206 2.19 4.82 6.84
N GLY A 207 0.97 4.27 6.83
CA GLY A 207 0.46 3.39 7.87
C GLY A 207 -0.86 2.75 7.50
N THR A 208 -1.39 1.96 8.42
CA THR A 208 -2.64 1.21 8.25
C THR A 208 -3.41 1.17 9.58
N SER A 209 -4.73 1.02 9.48
CA SER A 209 -5.60 0.68 10.61
C SER A 209 -5.52 -0.79 11.04
N ASN A 210 -4.91 -1.65 10.23
CA ASN A 210 -4.78 -3.08 10.49
C ASN A 210 -3.72 -3.37 11.56
N VAL A 211 -4.18 -3.55 12.80
CA VAL A 211 -3.32 -3.81 13.97
C VAL A 211 -2.47 -5.08 13.81
N TYR A 212 -2.99 -6.11 13.14
CA TYR A 212 -2.23 -7.35 12.91
C TYR A 212 -1.08 -7.11 11.93
N ALA A 213 -1.34 -6.39 10.84
CA ALA A 213 -0.29 -6.01 9.89
C ALA A 213 0.76 -5.13 10.57
N THR A 214 0.36 -4.15 11.38
CA THR A 214 1.33 -3.29 12.08
C THR A 214 2.16 -4.04 13.12
N GLN A 215 1.57 -5.00 13.83
CA GLN A 215 2.30 -5.90 14.72
C GLN A 215 3.35 -6.71 13.96
N LYS A 216 2.99 -7.29 12.80
CA LYS A 216 3.93 -8.06 11.96
C LYS A 216 5.06 -7.19 11.40
N LEU A 217 4.76 -5.94 11.07
CA LEU A 217 5.72 -4.99 10.51
C LEU A 217 6.55 -4.23 11.57
N GLY A 218 6.18 -4.31 12.85
CA GLY A 218 6.83 -3.55 13.92
C GLY A 218 6.58 -2.04 13.86
N ILE A 219 5.43 -1.61 13.33
CA ILE A 219 5.02 -0.20 13.25
C ILE A 219 3.79 0.06 14.12
N LEU A 220 3.46 1.35 14.34
CA LEU A 220 2.24 1.73 15.07
C LEU A 220 1.04 1.84 14.12
N PRO A 221 -0.15 1.38 14.52
CA PRO A 221 -1.37 1.54 13.73
C PRO A 221 -1.87 2.98 13.75
N THR A 222 -2.58 3.36 12.69
CA THR A 222 -3.28 4.66 12.57
C THR A 222 -4.78 4.44 12.72
N GLY A 223 -5.46 5.26 13.53
CA GLY A 223 -6.91 5.18 13.69
C GLY A 223 -7.49 6.35 14.48
N THR A 224 -8.82 6.48 14.41
CA THR A 224 -9.62 7.49 15.14
C THR A 224 -10.78 6.80 15.87
N MET A 225 -11.82 7.56 16.22
CA MET A 225 -13.13 7.02 16.58
C MET A 225 -13.98 6.65 15.34
N ALA A 226 -15.10 5.97 15.58
CA ALA A 226 -16.09 5.58 14.57
C ALA A 226 -17.46 6.19 14.88
N HIS A 227 -18.32 6.35 13.86
CA HIS A 227 -19.67 6.90 14.04
C HIS A 227 -20.50 6.11 15.07
N SER A 228 -20.33 4.79 15.16
CA SER A 228 -21.03 3.96 16.14
C SER A 228 -20.72 4.37 17.59
N PHE A 229 -19.50 4.84 17.87
CA PHE A 229 -19.16 5.36 19.19
C PHE A 229 -19.91 6.67 19.47
N VAL A 230 -19.88 7.62 18.53
CA VAL A 230 -20.58 8.92 18.65
C VAL A 230 -22.08 8.71 18.85
N LEU A 231 -22.69 7.80 18.07
CA LEU A 231 -24.12 7.47 18.14
C LEU A 231 -24.51 6.66 19.39
N SER A 232 -23.57 5.97 20.03
CA SER A 232 -23.85 5.17 21.23
C SER A 232 -24.08 6.01 22.49
N VAL A 233 -23.62 7.27 22.47
CA VAL A 233 -23.77 8.19 23.61
C VAL A 233 -25.15 8.84 23.53
N VAL A 234 -25.94 8.60 24.57
CA VAL A 234 -27.30 9.15 24.72
C VAL A 234 -27.39 10.24 25.78
N ASP A 235 -26.41 10.27 26.68
CA ASP A 235 -26.31 11.24 27.77
C ASP A 235 -25.83 12.59 27.23
N THR A 236 -26.44 13.69 27.69
CA THR A 236 -25.95 15.06 27.49
C THR A 236 -24.83 15.37 28.50
N PRO A 237 -24.04 16.45 28.30
CA PRO A 237 -22.96 16.80 29.22
C PRO A 237 -23.46 17.03 30.65
N GLU A 238 -24.66 17.57 30.82
CA GLU A 238 -25.30 17.78 32.12
C GLU A 238 -25.64 16.45 32.82
N THR A 239 -26.15 15.47 32.06
CA THR A 239 -26.43 14.13 32.59
C THR A 239 -25.13 13.37 32.93
N LEU A 240 -24.08 13.51 32.11
CA LEU A 240 -22.76 12.97 32.42
C LEU A 240 -22.20 13.57 33.72
N LEU A 241 -22.32 14.88 33.90
CA LEU A 241 -21.87 15.59 35.09
C LEU A 241 -22.60 15.11 36.35
N ALA A 242 -23.91 14.87 36.26
CA ALA A 242 -24.73 14.36 37.37
C ALA A 242 -24.43 12.89 37.71
N GLY A 243 -24.10 12.07 36.72
CA GLY A 243 -23.79 10.65 36.88
C GLY A 243 -22.34 10.34 37.28
N ALA A 244 -21.41 11.29 37.09
CA ALA A 244 -19.99 11.08 37.37
C ALA A 244 -19.71 11.01 38.89
N LYS A 245 -19.16 9.88 39.35
CA LYS A 245 -18.61 9.75 40.71
C LYS A 245 -17.29 10.51 40.79
N ASP A 246 -17.04 11.21 41.90
CA ASP A 246 -15.77 11.86 42.21
C ASP A 246 -14.71 10.81 42.56
N SER A 247 -14.25 10.02 41.58
CA SER A 247 -13.06 9.19 41.73
C SER A 247 -11.84 10.00 41.30
N THR A 248 -11.07 10.49 42.26
CA THR A 248 -9.67 10.89 42.02
C THR A 248 -8.92 9.72 41.38
N PRO A 249 -8.05 9.92 40.38
CA PRO A 249 -7.20 8.86 39.88
C PRO A 249 -6.39 8.31 41.06
N THR A 250 -6.64 7.07 41.48
CA THR A 250 -5.78 6.40 42.45
C THR A 250 -4.40 6.30 41.80
N ALA A 251 -3.45 7.07 42.30
CA ALA A 251 -2.04 6.90 42.01
C ALA A 251 -1.64 5.48 42.47
N SER A 252 -1.74 4.50 41.59
CA SER A 252 -1.07 3.21 41.83
C SER A 252 0.41 3.44 41.68
N LEU A 253 1.12 3.35 42.80
CA LEU A 253 2.57 3.24 42.89
C LEU A 253 3.11 2.21 41.90
N TYR A 254 3.63 2.66 40.76
CA TYR A 254 4.54 1.86 39.93
C TYR A 254 5.69 2.73 39.44
N SER A 255 6.88 2.27 39.85
CA SER A 255 8.26 2.55 39.47
C SER A 255 8.60 3.71 38.53
N VAL A 256 9.58 4.46 39.02
CA VAL A 256 10.60 5.29 38.37
C VAL A 256 10.96 4.86 36.93
N ASP A 257 10.21 5.36 35.96
CA ASP A 257 10.70 5.85 34.67
C ASP A 257 9.57 6.72 34.08
N ALA A 258 9.88 7.98 33.79
CA ALA A 258 8.91 9.02 33.46
C ALA A 258 8.27 8.79 32.08
N ALA A 259 7.26 7.92 32.01
CA ALA A 259 6.30 7.84 30.92
C ALA A 259 5.16 8.83 31.17
N VAL A 260 4.84 9.63 30.16
CA VAL A 260 3.71 10.57 30.09
C VAL A 260 2.47 9.95 30.74
N SER A 261 1.94 10.57 31.80
CA SER A 261 0.70 10.13 32.45
C SER A 261 -0.40 9.97 31.40
N ALA A 262 -0.86 8.73 31.17
CA ALA A 262 -1.89 8.41 30.17
C ALA A 262 -3.26 9.04 30.46
N HIS A 263 -3.42 9.65 31.65
CA HIS A 263 -4.66 10.23 32.12
C HIS A 263 -4.53 11.75 32.30
N LEU A 264 -5.62 12.47 32.02
CA LEU A 264 -5.77 13.87 32.37
C LEU A 264 -5.52 14.08 33.87
N PRO A 265 -4.90 15.20 34.27
CA PRO A 265 -4.55 15.47 35.67
C PRO A 265 -5.77 15.87 36.53
N LEU A 266 -6.99 15.49 36.15
CA LEU A 266 -8.24 15.86 36.80
C LEU A 266 -9.34 14.80 36.63
N SER A 267 -10.36 14.87 37.49
CA SER A 267 -11.49 13.93 37.44
C SER A 267 -12.33 14.11 36.16
N PHE A 268 -13.01 13.06 35.71
CA PHE A 268 -13.90 13.15 34.54
C PHE A 268 -14.95 14.25 34.72
N LYS A 269 -15.54 14.36 35.92
CA LYS A 269 -16.51 15.40 36.27
C LYS A 269 -15.93 16.81 36.11
N SER A 270 -14.71 17.03 36.59
CA SER A 270 -14.00 18.31 36.42
C SER A 270 -13.70 18.62 34.96
N PHE A 271 -13.43 17.61 34.13
CA PHE A 271 -13.19 17.79 32.69
C PHE A 271 -14.47 18.19 31.96
N VAL A 272 -15.58 17.49 32.23
CA VAL A 272 -16.90 17.81 31.67
C VAL A 272 -17.32 19.23 32.04
N GLN A 273 -17.17 19.63 33.32
CA GLN A 273 -17.47 20.99 33.76
C GLN A 273 -16.63 22.02 33.00
N LYS A 274 -15.34 21.77 32.82
CA LYS A 274 -14.44 22.66 32.07
C LYS A 274 -14.87 22.81 30.61
N CYS A 275 -15.28 21.72 29.96
CA CYS A 275 -15.82 21.81 28.60
C CYS A 275 -17.15 22.59 28.54
N LEU A 276 -18.04 22.42 29.53
CA LEU A 276 -19.27 23.23 29.63
C LEU A 276 -18.97 24.73 29.84
N ASP A 277 -17.94 25.04 30.64
CA ASP A 277 -17.47 26.40 30.86
C ASP A 277 -16.93 27.02 29.55
N TRP A 278 -16.21 26.25 28.73
CA TRP A 278 -15.77 26.69 27.41
C TRP A 278 -16.94 26.86 26.42
N LYS A 279 -17.92 25.95 26.42
CA LYS A 279 -19.17 26.12 25.64
C LYS A 279 -19.85 27.45 25.99
N ALA A 280 -20.00 27.78 27.27
CA ALA A 280 -20.65 29.02 27.70
C ALA A 280 -19.86 30.29 27.33
N ARG A 281 -18.53 30.19 27.15
CA ARG A 281 -17.68 31.32 26.70
C ARG A 281 -17.73 31.50 25.20
N LEU A 282 -17.62 30.41 24.45
CA LEU A 282 -17.48 30.44 22.99
C LEU A 282 -18.74 30.89 22.27
N PHE A 283 -19.93 30.63 22.84
CA PHE A 283 -21.21 30.83 22.16
C PHE A 283 -22.10 31.83 22.91
N ALA A 284 -22.88 32.59 22.14
CA ALA A 284 -23.86 33.51 22.72
C ALA A 284 -25.00 32.74 23.44
N PRO A 285 -25.53 33.27 24.55
CA PRO A 285 -26.69 32.68 25.22
C PRO A 285 -27.92 32.70 24.31
N ASP A 286 -28.77 31.68 24.45
CA ASP A 286 -30.00 31.56 23.67
C ASP A 286 -30.95 32.74 23.96
N PRO A 287 -31.46 33.46 22.94
CA PRO A 287 -32.42 34.54 23.14
C PRO A 287 -33.69 34.10 23.90
N VAL A 288 -34.08 32.82 23.90
CA VAL A 288 -35.29 32.33 24.59
C VAL A 288 -35.10 32.17 26.11
N ASP A 289 -33.88 31.91 26.59
CA ASP A 289 -33.56 31.73 28.02
C ASP A 289 -33.41 33.04 28.80
N SER A 290 -33.41 34.18 28.10
CA SER A 290 -33.23 35.52 28.67
C SER A 290 -34.42 36.01 29.52
N LYS A 291 -35.51 35.23 29.64
CA LYS A 291 -36.69 35.59 30.45
C LYS A 291 -36.76 34.96 31.85
N GLY A 292 -35.78 34.16 32.28
CA GLY A 292 -35.91 33.39 33.54
C GLY A 292 -34.74 33.37 34.51
N SER A 293 -33.50 33.71 34.11
CA SER A 293 -32.35 33.46 34.97
C SER A 293 -31.89 34.70 35.76
N LYS A 294 -31.99 34.63 37.09
CA LYS A 294 -31.33 35.56 38.02
C LYS A 294 -29.83 35.47 37.79
N THR A 295 -29.27 36.58 37.33
CA THR A 295 -27.84 36.93 37.27
C THR A 295 -26.98 36.15 38.28
N CYS A 296 -26.21 35.19 37.78
CA CYS A 296 -25.02 34.72 38.48
C CYS A 296 -24.04 35.90 38.49
N ARG A 297 -23.69 36.40 39.67
CA ARG A 297 -22.74 37.50 39.85
C ARG A 297 -21.36 37.03 39.37
N THR A 298 -20.97 37.47 38.18
CA THR A 298 -19.57 37.51 37.75
C THR A 298 -18.88 38.65 38.50
N THR A 299 -18.13 38.33 39.54
CA THR A 299 -17.07 39.20 40.06
C THR A 299 -15.79 38.95 39.29
N GLU A 300 -15.78 39.25 38.00
CA GLU A 300 -14.53 39.43 37.24
C GLU A 300 -14.75 40.61 36.29
N SER A 301 -14.10 41.73 36.63
CA SER A 301 -14.16 42.99 35.92
C SER A 301 -13.03 43.07 34.91
N VAL A 302 -13.23 42.56 33.69
CA VAL A 302 -12.67 43.15 32.45
C VAL A 302 -13.60 42.72 31.32
N ALA A 303 -14.17 43.68 30.60
CA ALA A 303 -14.88 43.43 29.36
C ALA A 303 -13.89 43.01 28.27
N ASP A 304 -13.70 41.70 28.10
CA ASP A 304 -13.02 41.13 26.93
C ASP A 304 -13.99 41.23 25.74
N LEU A 305 -13.76 42.19 24.84
CA LEU A 305 -14.53 42.42 23.60
C LEU A 305 -14.45 41.25 22.58
N SER A 306 -13.87 40.11 22.98
CA SER A 306 -13.52 38.96 22.15
C SER A 306 -14.45 37.75 22.32
N PHE A 307 -15.43 37.79 23.24
CA PHE A 307 -16.42 36.73 23.46
C PHE A 307 -17.86 37.29 23.50
N PRO A 308 -18.86 36.54 23.02
CA PRO A 308 -18.77 35.21 22.41
C PRO A 308 -18.14 35.24 21.00
N VAL A 309 -17.48 34.15 20.61
CA VAL A 309 -16.79 34.03 19.30
C VAL A 309 -17.77 33.60 18.21
N TYR A 310 -18.70 32.73 18.57
CA TYR A 310 -19.69 32.12 17.68
C TYR A 310 -21.10 32.57 18.08
N PRO A 311 -22.09 32.46 17.15
CA PRO A 311 -23.49 32.74 17.45
C PRO A 311 -24.09 31.74 18.45
N VAL A 312 -25.41 31.61 18.50
CA VAL A 312 -26.09 30.66 19.40
C VAL A 312 -25.62 29.23 19.12
N TYR A 313 -25.33 28.49 20.19
CA TYR A 313 -24.93 27.08 20.11
C TYR A 313 -26.11 26.19 19.69
N GLY A 314 -26.08 25.70 18.45
CA GLY A 314 -27.11 24.80 17.88
C GLY A 314 -26.63 23.36 17.64
N ALA A 315 -25.51 22.95 18.25
CA ALA A 315 -24.88 21.66 18.01
C ALA A 315 -25.51 20.52 18.83
N ASN A 316 -25.25 19.27 18.39
CA ASN A 316 -25.72 18.08 19.08
C ASN A 316 -24.98 17.85 20.41
N LEU A 317 -25.73 17.81 21.51
CA LEU A 317 -25.17 17.67 22.87
C LEU A 317 -24.63 16.27 23.17
N THR A 318 -25.19 15.22 22.57
CA THR A 318 -24.70 13.86 22.80
C THR A 318 -23.41 13.60 22.01
N GLU A 319 -23.24 14.24 20.85
CA GLU A 319 -21.95 14.29 20.15
C GLU A 319 -20.87 14.98 20.97
N LEU A 320 -21.17 16.13 21.59
CA LEU A 320 -20.26 16.79 22.52
C LEU A 320 -19.84 15.86 23.67
N SER A 321 -20.81 15.13 24.22
CA SER A 321 -20.59 14.15 25.28
C SER A 321 -19.67 13.02 24.85
N ALA A 322 -19.86 12.49 23.64
CA ALA A 322 -18.97 11.49 23.06
C ALA A 322 -17.53 12.01 22.92
N PHE A 323 -17.35 13.25 22.47
CA PHE A 323 -16.02 13.85 22.36
C PHE A 323 -15.38 14.07 23.73
N MET A 324 -16.12 14.51 24.75
CA MET A 324 -15.62 14.62 26.11
C MET A 324 -15.15 13.27 26.66
N ILE A 325 -15.93 12.20 26.48
CA ILE A 325 -15.56 10.84 26.91
C ILE A 325 -14.27 10.36 26.22
N TYR A 326 -14.19 10.54 24.89
CA TYR A 326 -13.04 10.09 24.13
C TYR A 326 -11.78 10.92 24.46
N ALA A 327 -11.90 12.24 24.54
CA ALA A 327 -10.81 13.11 24.94
C ALA A 327 -10.33 12.84 26.37
N TYR A 328 -11.24 12.44 27.27
CA TYR A 328 -10.86 12.10 28.64
C TYR A 328 -10.00 10.83 28.72
N THR A 329 -10.39 9.82 27.95
CA THR A 329 -9.76 8.49 27.95
C THR A 329 -8.52 8.42 27.06
N HIS A 330 -8.46 9.24 26.01
CA HIS A 330 -7.39 9.26 25.02
C HIS A 330 -6.88 10.68 24.74
N PRO A 331 -6.43 11.43 25.77
CA PRO A 331 -6.19 12.86 25.67
C PRO A 331 -5.07 13.23 24.67
N HIS A 332 -4.04 12.38 24.55
CA HIS A 332 -2.90 12.63 23.66
C HIS A 332 -3.14 12.22 22.19
N SER A 333 -4.23 11.49 21.91
CA SER A 333 -4.57 11.00 20.57
C SER A 333 -5.97 11.42 20.13
N PHE A 334 -6.54 12.47 20.74
CA PHE A 334 -7.90 12.93 20.47
C PHE A 334 -8.04 13.51 19.05
N VAL A 335 -8.65 12.73 18.16
CA VAL A 335 -9.11 13.15 16.83
C VAL A 335 -10.62 12.93 16.75
N ALA A 336 -11.39 14.01 16.62
CA ALA A 336 -12.85 13.97 16.59
C ALA A 336 -13.40 13.65 15.20
N LEU A 337 -14.34 12.70 15.10
CA LEU A 337 -15.09 12.44 13.87
C LEU A 337 -16.31 13.36 13.83
N ILE A 338 -16.24 14.42 13.02
CA ILE A 338 -17.13 15.59 13.17
C ILE A 338 -18.38 15.56 12.27
N ASP A 339 -18.49 14.60 11.36
CA ASP A 339 -19.55 14.55 10.36
C ASP A 339 -20.65 13.52 10.68
N THR A 340 -20.87 13.25 11.98
CA THR A 340 -21.95 12.32 12.39
C THR A 340 -23.33 12.97 12.27
N TYR A 341 -23.45 14.25 12.62
CA TYR A 341 -24.71 15.00 12.51
C TYR A 341 -24.58 16.16 11.51
N ASP A 342 -23.68 17.11 11.77
CA ASP A 342 -23.35 18.23 10.89
C ASP A 342 -21.90 18.64 11.14
N SER A 343 -21.07 18.63 10.09
CA SER A 343 -19.63 18.87 10.18
C SER A 343 -19.26 20.23 10.75
N LEU A 344 -19.94 21.31 10.32
CA LEU A 344 -19.56 22.68 10.66
C LEU A 344 -20.38 23.24 11.82
N ASN A 345 -21.67 22.93 11.87
CA ASN A 345 -22.61 23.47 12.85
C ASN A 345 -22.74 22.60 14.11
N SER A 346 -22.23 21.36 14.09
CA SER A 346 -22.21 20.48 15.25
C SER A 346 -20.81 20.00 15.61
N GLY A 347 -20.21 19.14 14.79
CA GLY A 347 -18.98 18.44 15.15
C GLY A 347 -17.78 19.37 15.30
N LEU A 348 -17.62 20.37 14.42
CA LEU A 348 -16.56 21.37 14.57
C LEU A 348 -16.69 22.16 15.87
N TYR A 349 -17.87 22.69 16.18
CA TYR A 349 -18.12 23.40 17.44
C TYR A 349 -17.86 22.54 18.67
N ASN A 350 -18.33 21.30 18.64
CA ASN A 350 -18.11 20.33 19.70
C ASN A 350 -16.61 20.01 19.89
N PHE A 351 -15.86 19.85 18.80
CA PHE A 351 -14.42 19.67 18.84
C PHE A 351 -13.72 20.89 19.46
N LEU A 352 -14.05 22.11 19.04
CA LEU A 352 -13.42 23.34 19.53
C LEU A 352 -13.61 23.52 21.03
N ILE A 353 -14.79 23.21 21.56
CA ILE A 353 -15.08 23.22 23.01
C ILE A 353 -14.12 22.27 23.76
N VAL A 354 -14.02 21.03 23.28
CA VAL A 354 -13.18 20.00 23.91
C VAL A 354 -11.69 20.31 23.75
N ALA A 355 -11.29 20.87 22.61
CA ALA A 355 -9.93 21.32 22.33
C ALA A 355 -9.46 22.40 23.32
N CYS A 356 -10.27 23.44 23.57
CA CYS A 356 -9.96 24.43 24.60
C CYS A 356 -9.82 23.79 25.99
N GLY A 357 -10.72 22.87 26.34
CA GLY A 357 -10.65 22.12 27.59
C GLY A 357 -9.35 21.33 27.74
N LEU A 358 -8.88 20.66 26.68
CA LEU A 358 -7.60 19.94 26.67
C LEU A 358 -6.39 20.88 26.80
N ILE A 359 -6.37 22.00 26.07
CA ILE A 359 -5.26 22.97 26.12
C ILE A 359 -5.15 23.59 27.52
N GLU A 360 -6.26 23.90 28.17
CA GLU A 360 -6.25 24.39 29.56
C GLU A 360 -5.57 23.39 30.52
N CYS A 361 -5.64 22.09 30.19
CA CYS A 361 -4.97 20.99 30.87
C CYS A 361 -3.54 20.72 30.41
N ASN A 362 -2.95 21.59 29.57
CA ASN A 362 -1.64 21.43 28.92
C ASN A 362 -1.55 20.22 27.97
N ILE A 363 -2.64 19.88 27.30
CA ILE A 363 -2.69 18.78 26.34
C ILE A 363 -2.99 19.31 24.95
N GLN A 364 -2.18 18.94 23.96
CA GLN A 364 -2.40 19.25 22.56
C GLN A 364 -3.53 18.37 21.98
N PRO A 365 -4.70 18.94 21.59
CA PRO A 365 -5.67 18.21 20.78
C PRO A 365 -5.05 17.82 19.44
N ARG A 366 -5.37 16.66 18.88
CA ARG A 366 -4.75 16.22 17.63
C ARG A 366 -5.47 16.79 16.41
N GLY A 367 -6.78 16.72 16.36
CA GLY A 367 -7.54 17.34 15.26
C GLY A 367 -8.89 16.71 14.97
N VAL A 368 -9.31 16.74 13.71
CA VAL A 368 -10.62 16.26 13.27
C VAL A 368 -10.52 15.31 12.09
N ARG A 369 -11.55 14.48 11.90
CA ARG A 369 -11.74 13.59 10.76
C ARG A 369 -13.07 13.88 10.08
N LEU A 370 -13.04 13.95 8.74
CA LEU A 370 -14.19 14.00 7.83
C LEU A 370 -14.33 12.65 7.11
N ASP A 371 -15.54 12.09 7.08
CA ASP A 371 -15.88 10.87 6.32
C ASP A 371 -16.80 11.13 5.11
N SER A 372 -17.26 12.36 4.92
CA SER A 372 -18.27 12.74 3.91
C SER A 372 -18.26 14.23 3.56
N GLY A 373 -19.08 14.61 2.56
CA GLY A 373 -19.25 15.99 2.10
C GLY A 373 -18.19 16.47 1.11
N ASP A 374 -18.18 17.77 0.82
CA ASP A 374 -17.13 18.42 0.02
C ASP A 374 -15.87 18.58 0.88
N LEU A 375 -14.97 17.61 0.77
CA LEU A 375 -13.75 17.54 1.57
C LEU A 375 -12.84 18.77 1.36
N SER A 376 -12.84 19.35 0.16
CA SER A 376 -12.04 20.52 -0.20
C SER A 376 -12.54 21.73 0.58
N PHE A 377 -13.82 22.08 0.40
CA PHE A 377 -14.47 23.18 1.11
C PHE A 377 -14.41 23.00 2.63
N LEU A 378 -14.81 21.83 3.13
CA LEU A 378 -14.89 21.57 4.57
C LEU A 378 -13.51 21.67 5.23
N SER A 379 -12.46 21.11 4.63
CA SER A 379 -11.10 21.18 5.20
C SER A 379 -10.59 22.62 5.32
N ILE A 380 -10.89 23.46 4.32
CA ILE A 380 -10.52 24.88 4.32
C ILE A 380 -11.26 25.64 5.41
N GLU A 381 -12.59 25.46 5.52
CA GLU A 381 -13.39 26.14 6.55
C GLU A 381 -13.01 25.71 7.96
N ILE A 382 -12.71 24.43 8.17
CA ILE A 382 -12.21 23.91 9.46
C ILE A 382 -10.89 24.56 9.83
N LYS A 383 -9.91 24.61 8.92
CA LYS A 383 -8.61 25.23 9.20
C LYS A 383 -8.74 26.73 9.43
N LYS A 384 -9.63 27.43 8.73
CA LYS A 384 -9.94 28.84 9.04
C LYS A 384 -10.47 28.98 10.46
N ALA A 385 -11.46 28.17 10.84
CA ALA A 385 -12.02 28.18 12.20
C ALA A 385 -10.94 27.88 13.26
N PHE A 386 -10.02 26.95 13.01
CA PHE A 386 -8.89 26.66 13.91
C PHE A 386 -8.00 27.89 14.12
N HIS A 387 -7.60 28.58 13.04
CA HIS A 387 -6.75 29.77 13.13
C HIS A 387 -7.47 30.94 13.80
N THR A 388 -8.73 31.18 13.42
CA THR A 388 -9.54 32.25 14.01
C THR A 388 -9.69 32.03 15.51
N LEU A 389 -10.10 30.84 15.93
CA LEU A 389 -10.29 30.57 17.34
C LEU A 389 -8.98 30.61 18.12
N ASP A 390 -7.92 29.97 17.64
CA ASP A 390 -6.62 29.96 18.32
C ASP A 390 -6.16 31.38 18.59
N THR A 391 -6.23 32.27 17.59
CA THR A 391 -5.85 33.69 17.73
C THR A 391 -6.67 34.39 18.82
N THR A 392 -7.98 34.11 18.89
CA THR A 392 -8.87 34.72 19.90
C THR A 392 -8.62 34.20 21.31
N VAL A 393 -8.44 32.89 21.49
CA VAL A 393 -8.38 32.27 22.82
C VAL A 393 -6.97 32.18 23.39
N ARG A 394 -5.92 32.32 22.57
CA ARG A 394 -4.51 32.18 23.01
C ARG A 394 -4.12 33.14 24.13
N MET A 395 -4.69 34.34 24.11
CA MET A 395 -4.45 35.39 25.10
C MET A 395 -5.38 35.31 26.31
N HIS A 396 -6.38 34.43 26.28
CA HIS A 396 -7.31 34.25 27.39
C HIS A 396 -6.55 33.73 28.63
N PRO A 397 -6.81 34.25 29.85
CA PRO A 397 -6.05 33.90 31.05
C PRO A 397 -5.95 32.39 31.34
N LEU A 398 -6.97 31.61 30.97
CA LEU A 398 -6.97 30.14 31.15
C LEU A 398 -6.06 29.39 30.17
N LEU A 399 -5.78 29.95 28.99
CA LEU A 399 -4.95 29.32 27.96
C LEU A 399 -3.59 30.00 27.76
N TYR A 400 -3.41 31.20 28.31
CA TYR A 400 -2.15 31.93 28.24
C TYR A 400 -1.00 31.09 28.83
N GLY A 401 0.07 30.93 28.05
CA GLY A 401 1.24 30.12 28.44
C GLY A 401 1.03 28.60 28.48
N LYS A 402 -0.14 28.08 28.13
CA LYS A 402 -0.42 26.63 28.13
C LYS A 402 0.19 25.89 26.93
N VAL A 403 0.48 24.61 27.09
CA VAL A 403 0.93 23.76 25.99
C VAL A 403 -0.26 23.38 25.10
N GLY A 404 -0.12 23.61 23.79
CA GLY A 404 -1.10 23.23 22.79
C GLY A 404 -1.59 24.41 21.94
N SER A 405 -1.98 24.18 20.69
CA SER A 405 -2.58 25.17 19.79
C SER A 405 -3.68 24.52 18.95
N ILE A 406 -4.78 25.21 18.77
CA ILE A 406 -5.88 24.76 17.91
C ILE A 406 -5.48 24.90 16.44
N ALA A 407 -4.71 25.94 16.09
CA ALA A 407 -4.24 26.17 14.72
C ALA A 407 -3.35 25.05 14.19
N SER A 408 -2.63 24.32 15.06
CA SER A 408 -1.78 23.18 14.69
C SER A 408 -2.54 21.85 14.56
N CYS A 409 -3.85 21.82 14.84
CA CYS A 409 -4.66 20.61 14.72
C CYS A 409 -4.73 20.11 13.28
N ILE A 410 -4.64 18.79 13.11
CA ILE A 410 -4.67 18.16 11.80
C ILE A 410 -6.09 17.93 11.29
N VAL A 411 -6.25 17.87 9.97
CA VAL A 411 -7.47 17.43 9.30
C VAL A 411 -7.21 16.10 8.60
N ILE A 412 -7.99 15.09 8.96
CA ILE A 412 -8.00 13.78 8.33
C ILE A 412 -9.24 13.70 7.43
N ALA A 413 -9.10 13.19 6.22
CA ALA A 413 -10.23 12.94 5.33
C ALA A 413 -10.24 11.48 4.88
N SER A 414 -11.42 10.87 4.85
CA SER A 414 -11.63 9.53 4.33
C SER A 414 -12.99 9.42 3.65
N ASN A 415 -13.09 9.35 2.33
CA ASN A 415 -14.37 9.10 1.67
C ASN A 415 -14.15 8.61 0.25
N ASP A 416 -14.27 7.29 0.02
CA ASP A 416 -14.10 6.64 -1.30
C ASP A 416 -12.98 7.23 -2.17
N LEU A 417 -11.86 7.58 -1.54
CA LEU A 417 -10.74 8.26 -2.19
C LEU A 417 -10.09 7.36 -3.24
N ASP A 418 -9.77 7.94 -4.39
CA ASP A 418 -8.96 7.35 -5.44
C ASP A 418 -7.92 8.36 -5.97
N GLU A 419 -7.16 7.99 -6.99
CA GLU A 419 -6.09 8.83 -7.55
C GLU A 419 -6.61 10.15 -8.13
N GLU A 420 -7.77 10.15 -8.78
CA GLU A 420 -8.32 11.34 -9.42
C GLU A 420 -8.82 12.32 -8.36
N ILE A 421 -9.57 11.83 -7.37
CA ILE A 421 -10.06 12.63 -6.25
C ILE A 421 -8.87 13.21 -5.47
N LEU A 422 -7.86 12.40 -5.15
CA LEU A 422 -6.68 12.88 -4.44
C LEU A 422 -5.91 13.96 -5.20
N TYR A 423 -5.72 13.78 -6.51
CA TYR A 423 -5.05 14.76 -7.35
C TYR A 423 -5.82 16.09 -7.35
N ASN A 424 -7.14 16.05 -7.50
CA ASN A 424 -7.98 17.25 -7.50
C ASN A 424 -7.98 17.94 -6.12
N LEU A 425 -8.10 17.21 -5.02
CA LEU A 425 -8.05 17.78 -3.67
C LEU A 425 -6.73 18.52 -3.41
N VAL A 426 -5.59 17.92 -3.80
CA VAL A 426 -4.28 18.58 -3.65
C VAL A 426 -4.19 19.82 -4.53
N LYS A 427 -4.64 19.72 -5.79
CA LYS A 427 -4.60 20.82 -6.76
C LYS A 427 -5.49 22.01 -6.37
N GLU A 428 -6.63 21.75 -5.76
CA GLU A 428 -7.55 22.77 -5.24
C GLU A 428 -7.04 23.46 -3.97
N GLY A 429 -5.97 22.93 -3.36
CA GLY A 429 -5.43 23.44 -2.10
C GLY A 429 -6.26 23.02 -0.88
N ALA A 430 -6.91 21.84 -0.93
CA ALA A 430 -7.59 21.27 0.22
C ALA A 430 -6.63 21.16 1.41
N CYS A 431 -7.05 21.62 2.58
CA CYS A 431 -6.19 21.69 3.76
C CYS A 431 -6.25 20.38 4.57
N ILE A 432 -5.94 19.26 3.92
CA ILE A 432 -6.00 17.90 4.50
C ILE A 432 -4.58 17.41 4.76
N ASP A 433 -4.31 17.01 6.01
CA ASP A 433 -2.99 16.53 6.43
C ASP A 433 -2.83 15.01 6.22
N ILE A 434 -3.93 14.25 6.38
CA ILE A 434 -3.95 12.79 6.28
C ILE A 434 -5.14 12.32 5.43
N PHE A 435 -4.86 11.47 4.43
CA PHE A 435 -5.88 10.79 3.63
C PHE A 435 -6.02 9.33 4.06
N GLY A 436 -7.20 8.96 4.55
CA GLY A 436 -7.58 7.60 4.88
C GLY A 436 -8.28 6.92 3.70
N ILE A 437 -7.63 5.91 3.11
CA ILE A 437 -8.08 5.28 1.86
C ILE A 437 -8.51 3.85 2.14
N GLY A 438 -9.75 3.51 1.78
CA GLY A 438 -10.36 2.22 2.09
C GLY A 438 -10.51 1.33 0.86
N THR A 439 -11.77 1.19 0.40
CA THR A 439 -12.22 0.23 -0.61
C THR A 439 -11.36 0.24 -1.88
N ASN A 440 -11.19 1.41 -2.51
CA ASN A 440 -10.53 1.54 -3.81
C ASN A 440 -9.08 1.03 -3.80
N LEU A 441 -8.40 1.11 -2.66
CA LEU A 441 -7.04 0.62 -2.49
C LEU A 441 -7.01 -0.90 -2.31
N VAL A 442 -7.67 -1.43 -1.28
CA VAL A 442 -7.53 -2.85 -0.91
C VAL A 442 -8.22 -3.80 -1.88
N THR A 443 -9.29 -3.37 -2.54
CA THR A 443 -9.98 -4.19 -3.55
C THR A 443 -9.44 -3.95 -4.96
N CYS A 444 -8.64 -2.90 -5.15
CA CYS A 444 -8.22 -2.45 -6.47
C CYS A 444 -9.42 -2.29 -7.41
N ASN A 445 -10.49 -1.63 -6.93
CA ASN A 445 -11.84 -1.65 -7.51
C ASN A 445 -11.91 -1.46 -9.04
N SER A 446 -11.12 -0.53 -9.59
CA SER A 446 -11.11 -0.26 -11.04
C SER A 446 -10.52 -1.40 -11.88
N GLN A 447 -9.70 -2.26 -11.28
CA GLN A 447 -9.12 -3.44 -11.91
C GLN A 447 -8.68 -4.44 -10.82
N PRO A 448 -9.54 -5.38 -10.40
CA PRO A 448 -9.28 -6.26 -9.25
C PRO A 448 -8.30 -7.42 -9.55
N SER A 449 -7.61 -7.39 -10.69
CA SER A 449 -6.60 -8.37 -11.08
C SER A 449 -5.53 -7.75 -11.99
N LEU A 450 -4.26 -8.10 -11.78
CA LEU A 450 -3.16 -7.66 -12.63
C LEU A 450 -3.24 -8.23 -14.05
N GLY A 451 -3.84 -9.42 -14.21
CA GLY A 451 -3.82 -10.14 -15.49
C GLY A 451 -2.45 -10.75 -15.82
N GLY A 452 -1.65 -11.07 -14.79
CA GLY A 452 -0.40 -11.81 -14.95
C GLY A 452 -0.64 -13.23 -15.45
N VAL A 453 0.32 -13.75 -16.21
CA VAL A 453 0.31 -15.08 -16.81
C VAL A 453 1.68 -15.73 -16.68
N TYR A 454 1.67 -17.05 -16.53
CA TYR A 454 2.84 -17.90 -16.47
C TYR A 454 2.87 -18.79 -17.71
N LYS A 455 3.97 -18.80 -18.47
CA LYS A 455 4.01 -19.45 -19.79
C LYS A 455 5.31 -20.17 -20.04
N LEU A 456 5.23 -21.39 -20.57
CA LEU A 456 6.37 -22.15 -21.09
C LEU A 456 6.90 -21.45 -22.35
N VAL A 457 8.17 -21.08 -22.31
CA VAL A 457 8.84 -20.41 -23.44
C VAL A 457 9.95 -21.26 -24.04
N GLU A 458 10.44 -22.28 -23.35
CA GLU A 458 11.49 -23.17 -23.82
C GLU A 458 11.41 -24.55 -23.15
N LEU A 459 11.66 -25.62 -23.90
CA LEU A 459 11.74 -26.99 -23.41
C LEU A 459 12.93 -27.72 -24.04
N ASP A 460 13.87 -28.18 -23.23
CA ASP A 460 15.17 -28.77 -23.62
C ASP A 460 15.93 -27.91 -24.64
N GLY A 461 15.98 -26.60 -24.42
CA GLY A 461 16.61 -25.65 -25.33
C GLY A 461 15.84 -25.39 -26.62
N ILE A 462 14.66 -25.99 -26.81
CA ILE A 462 13.77 -25.75 -27.95
C ILE A 462 12.77 -24.65 -27.58
N PRO A 463 12.80 -23.48 -28.26
CA PRO A 463 11.84 -22.40 -28.04
C PRO A 463 10.39 -22.84 -28.27
N ARG A 464 9.47 -22.37 -27.42
CA ARG A 464 8.04 -22.65 -27.46
C ARG A 464 7.24 -21.37 -27.58
N ILE A 465 6.19 -21.43 -28.39
CA ILE A 465 5.28 -20.33 -28.66
C ILE A 465 3.84 -20.78 -28.46
N LYS A 466 3.03 -19.92 -27.83
CA LYS A 466 1.58 -20.07 -27.79
C LYS A 466 0.95 -19.02 -28.69
N PHE A 467 0.32 -19.48 -29.77
CA PHE A 467 -0.45 -18.61 -30.67
C PHE A 467 -1.78 -18.17 -30.04
N SER A 468 -2.33 -17.11 -30.61
CA SER A 468 -3.61 -16.52 -30.26
C SER A 468 -4.08 -15.66 -31.42
N ASP A 469 -5.39 -15.63 -31.68
CA ASP A 469 -5.97 -14.75 -32.71
C ASP A 469 -5.77 -13.26 -32.37
N GLU A 470 -5.69 -12.96 -31.07
CA GLU A 470 -5.22 -11.66 -30.59
C GLU A 470 -3.68 -11.59 -30.57
N ILE A 471 -3.11 -10.75 -31.41
CA ILE A 471 -1.64 -10.55 -31.55
C ILE A 471 -0.97 -10.28 -30.19
N GLY A 472 -1.59 -9.45 -29.34
CA GLY A 472 -1.06 -9.11 -28.01
C GLY A 472 -1.05 -10.27 -26.99
N LYS A 473 -1.63 -11.43 -27.34
CA LYS A 473 -1.60 -12.64 -26.52
C LYS A 473 -0.62 -13.70 -27.03
N VAL A 474 0.09 -13.43 -28.13
CA VAL A 474 1.17 -14.29 -28.65
C VAL A 474 2.41 -14.12 -27.77
N THR A 475 2.94 -15.22 -27.27
CA THR A 475 4.11 -15.24 -26.37
C THR A 475 5.42 -15.11 -27.14
N ILE A 476 6.39 -14.38 -26.59
CA ILE A 476 7.75 -14.32 -27.15
C ILE A 476 8.51 -15.60 -26.76
N PRO A 477 8.98 -16.42 -27.73
CA PRO A 477 9.55 -17.74 -27.47
C PRO A 477 11.00 -17.68 -26.98
N GLY A 478 11.48 -18.78 -26.38
CA GLY A 478 12.87 -18.95 -25.94
C GLY A 478 13.17 -18.30 -24.59
N ARG A 479 14.26 -18.73 -23.95
CA ARG A 479 14.77 -18.08 -22.73
C ARG A 479 15.15 -16.63 -23.02
N LYS A 480 14.85 -15.72 -22.09
CA LYS A 480 15.11 -14.28 -22.23
C LYS A 480 15.94 -13.72 -21.07
N VAL A 481 16.64 -12.63 -21.35
CA VAL A 481 17.23 -11.71 -20.37
C VAL A 481 16.67 -10.31 -20.64
N LEU A 482 16.42 -9.54 -19.58
CA LEU A 482 15.84 -8.21 -19.66
C LEU A 482 16.85 -7.16 -19.22
N TYR A 483 17.09 -6.17 -20.08
CA TYR A 483 17.96 -5.04 -19.82
C TYR A 483 17.19 -3.72 -19.85
N ARG A 484 17.34 -2.90 -18.81
CA ARG A 484 16.85 -1.51 -18.81
C ARG A 484 17.93 -0.58 -19.33
N LEU A 485 17.62 0.13 -20.41
CA LEU A 485 18.55 1.04 -21.06
C LEU A 485 18.29 2.49 -20.63
N TYR A 486 19.36 3.18 -20.23
CA TYR A 486 19.28 4.56 -19.72
C TYR A 486 19.88 5.59 -20.69
N THR A 487 19.25 6.76 -20.78
CA THR A 487 19.82 7.95 -21.42
C THR A 487 20.93 8.56 -20.57
N ASN A 488 21.74 9.48 -21.13
CA ASN A 488 22.82 10.18 -20.42
C ASN A 488 22.37 10.95 -19.16
N THR A 489 21.07 11.24 -19.03
CA THR A 489 20.46 11.83 -17.82
C THR A 489 20.10 10.79 -16.76
N HIS A 490 20.55 9.55 -16.95
CA HIS A 490 20.21 8.38 -16.15
C HIS A 490 18.70 8.17 -16.05
N THR A 491 18.01 8.27 -17.19
CA THR A 491 16.56 8.09 -17.28
C THR A 491 16.26 6.80 -18.05
N PRO A 492 15.46 5.87 -17.49
CA PRO A 492 15.01 4.68 -18.20
C PRO A 492 14.28 5.07 -19.48
N PHE A 493 14.64 4.46 -20.61
CA PHE A 493 14.07 4.81 -21.90
C PHE A 493 13.38 3.64 -22.61
N VAL A 494 13.95 2.45 -22.50
CA VAL A 494 13.45 1.22 -23.10
C VAL A 494 13.93 0.03 -22.28
N ASP A 495 13.03 -0.93 -22.08
CA ASP A 495 13.39 -2.25 -21.58
C ASP A 495 13.53 -3.18 -22.78
N LEU A 496 14.73 -3.77 -22.89
CA LEU A 496 15.21 -4.55 -24.01
C LEU A 496 15.27 -6.02 -23.63
N ILE A 497 14.47 -6.82 -24.32
CA ILE A 497 14.45 -8.27 -24.24
C ILE A 497 15.49 -8.82 -25.21
N ALA A 498 16.46 -9.54 -24.65
CA ALA A 498 17.58 -10.14 -25.36
C ALA A 498 17.64 -11.65 -25.12
N ARG A 499 18.42 -12.34 -25.94
CA ARG A 499 18.75 -13.75 -25.67
C ARG A 499 19.81 -13.84 -24.57
N PRO A 500 19.92 -14.98 -23.85
CA PRO A 500 20.87 -15.12 -22.75
C PRO A 500 22.34 -15.12 -23.16
N ASP A 501 22.62 -15.42 -24.43
CA ASP A 501 23.95 -15.40 -25.03
C ASP A 501 24.37 -14.01 -25.55
N GLU A 502 23.47 -13.02 -25.51
CA GLU A 502 23.74 -11.66 -25.96
C GLU A 502 24.28 -10.80 -24.81
N GLU A 503 25.34 -10.04 -25.08
CA GLU A 503 25.90 -9.04 -24.18
C GLU A 503 25.57 -7.64 -24.72
N ILE A 504 24.87 -6.83 -23.93
CA ILE A 504 24.51 -5.46 -24.29
C ILE A 504 25.50 -4.50 -23.62
N LYS A 505 26.18 -3.69 -24.44
CA LYS A 505 27.27 -2.81 -23.98
C LYS A 505 26.84 -1.34 -23.95
N GLU A 506 27.31 -0.64 -22.94
CA GLU A 506 27.19 0.81 -22.84
C GLU A 506 27.92 1.49 -24.00
N GLN A 507 27.42 2.65 -24.43
CA GLN A 507 27.98 3.50 -25.48
C GLN A 507 28.05 2.84 -26.88
N GLN A 508 27.52 1.64 -27.05
CA GLN A 508 27.43 0.94 -28.33
C GLN A 508 26.01 1.01 -28.91
N PRO A 509 25.85 1.04 -30.25
CA PRO A 509 24.53 1.10 -30.86
C PRO A 509 23.74 -0.20 -30.62
N VAL A 510 22.55 -0.06 -30.07
CA VAL A 510 21.60 -1.16 -29.83
C VAL A 510 20.35 -0.93 -30.69
N HIS A 511 20.03 -1.91 -31.54
CA HIS A 511 18.83 -1.89 -32.36
C HIS A 511 17.63 -2.40 -31.55
N CYS A 512 16.72 -1.48 -31.23
CA CYS A 512 15.52 -1.74 -30.43
C CYS A 512 14.32 -1.89 -31.35
N LEU A 513 13.75 -3.10 -31.42
CA LEU A 513 12.63 -3.45 -32.30
C LEU A 513 11.36 -3.67 -31.48
N HIS A 514 10.27 -2.98 -31.79
CA HIS A 514 9.00 -3.26 -31.10
C HIS A 514 8.54 -4.71 -31.39
N PRO A 515 8.12 -5.49 -30.38
CA PRO A 515 7.85 -6.92 -30.54
C PRO A 515 6.81 -7.26 -31.62
N TYR A 516 5.81 -6.39 -31.82
CA TYR A 516 4.65 -6.65 -32.70
C TYR A 516 4.44 -5.62 -33.80
N THR A 517 5.26 -4.56 -33.88
CA THR A 517 4.99 -3.44 -34.80
C THR A 517 6.27 -3.08 -35.56
N PRO A 518 6.50 -3.64 -36.76
CA PRO A 518 7.78 -3.52 -37.47
C PRO A 518 8.22 -2.08 -37.77
N THR A 519 7.26 -1.16 -37.94
CA THR A 519 7.55 0.26 -38.19
C THR A 519 8.01 1.02 -36.93
N ARG A 520 7.81 0.44 -35.74
CA ARG A 520 8.28 1.00 -34.47
C ARG A 520 9.61 0.38 -34.09
N GLN A 521 10.69 1.07 -34.46
CA GLN A 521 12.05 0.67 -34.14
C GLN A 521 12.93 1.90 -33.98
N LEU A 522 14.02 1.77 -33.23
CA LEU A 522 14.99 2.83 -33.04
C LEU A 522 16.40 2.27 -32.81
N MET A 523 17.41 3.10 -33.07
CA MET A 523 18.78 2.86 -32.64
C MET A 523 19.04 3.68 -31.38
N MET A 524 19.52 3.02 -30.31
CA MET A 524 19.88 3.68 -29.05
C MET A 524 21.35 3.47 -28.74
N TYR A 525 22.00 4.50 -28.19
CA TYR A 525 23.33 4.40 -27.58
C TYR A 525 23.12 4.54 -26.07
N PRO A 526 23.01 3.44 -25.31
CA PRO A 526 22.68 3.51 -23.91
C PRO A 526 23.87 4.03 -23.11
N SER A 527 23.60 4.96 -22.19
CA SER A 527 24.63 5.44 -21.28
C SER A 527 24.94 4.44 -20.17
N THR A 528 23.91 3.73 -19.72
CA THR A 528 23.97 2.68 -18.71
C THR A 528 23.07 1.55 -19.17
N VAL A 529 23.51 0.32 -18.92
CA VAL A 529 22.77 -0.91 -19.22
C VAL A 529 22.61 -1.68 -17.91
N GLU A 530 21.38 -1.87 -17.45
CA GLU A 530 21.10 -2.60 -16.20
C GLU A 530 20.35 -3.89 -16.49
N ALA A 531 20.87 -5.04 -16.04
CA ALA A 531 20.08 -6.27 -16.02
C ALA A 531 19.01 -6.17 -14.93
N VAL A 532 17.73 -6.25 -15.32
CA VAL A 532 16.61 -6.03 -14.38
C VAL A 532 16.47 -7.18 -13.38
N HIS A 533 16.74 -8.41 -13.82
CA HIS A 533 16.60 -9.60 -12.99
C HIS A 533 17.87 -9.89 -12.19
N ILE A 534 17.70 -10.21 -10.91
CA ILE A 534 18.72 -10.87 -10.10
C ILE A 534 18.53 -12.39 -10.15
N CYS A 535 19.63 -13.14 -10.17
CA CYS A 535 19.61 -14.59 -9.98
C CYS A 535 19.44 -14.86 -8.49
N ILE A 536 18.30 -15.42 -8.07
CA ILE A 536 17.97 -15.65 -6.66
C ILE A 536 18.37 -17.07 -6.25
N LEU A 537 18.01 -18.06 -7.06
CA LEU A 537 18.31 -19.47 -6.81
C LEU A 537 18.91 -20.06 -8.08
N LYS A 538 19.94 -20.89 -7.97
CA LYS A 538 20.49 -21.62 -9.11
C LYS A 538 21.26 -22.85 -8.65
N ASN A 539 20.92 -24.02 -9.20
CA ASN A 539 21.65 -25.27 -8.96
C ASN A 539 21.83 -25.62 -7.47
N GLY A 540 20.80 -25.38 -6.64
CA GLY A 540 20.86 -25.61 -5.20
C GLY A 540 21.60 -24.55 -4.40
N GLU A 541 22.09 -23.48 -5.04
CA GLU A 541 22.71 -22.32 -4.38
C GLU A 541 21.72 -21.15 -4.28
N ILE A 542 21.83 -20.39 -3.18
CA ILE A 542 20.99 -19.22 -2.91
C ILE A 542 21.84 -17.96 -3.04
N ASN A 543 21.49 -17.11 -4.00
CA ASN A 543 22.07 -15.80 -4.24
C ASN A 543 21.06 -14.68 -3.88
N TYR A 544 20.57 -14.76 -2.65
CA TYR A 544 19.71 -13.77 -2.00
C TYR A 544 20.11 -13.71 -0.51
N PRO A 545 20.04 -12.57 0.19
CA PRO A 545 20.38 -12.51 1.61
C PRO A 545 19.58 -13.54 2.44
N HIS A 546 20.24 -14.39 3.22
CA HIS A 546 19.58 -15.44 4.01
C HIS A 546 20.38 -15.82 5.27
N GLU A 547 19.73 -16.58 6.16
CA GLU A 547 20.34 -17.24 7.32
C GLU A 547 20.10 -18.75 7.23
N VAL A 548 21.12 -19.52 7.61
CA VAL A 548 21.02 -20.96 7.76
C VAL A 548 21.15 -21.30 9.23
N SER A 549 20.21 -22.10 9.73
CA SER A 549 20.21 -22.63 11.09
C SER A 549 20.12 -24.14 11.03
N VAL A 550 20.82 -24.83 11.93
CA VAL A 550 20.81 -26.29 12.01
C VAL A 550 20.00 -26.68 13.24
N GLY A 551 18.90 -27.40 13.01
CA GLY A 551 18.05 -27.94 14.07
C GLY A 551 18.77 -29.01 14.90
N ARG A 552 18.19 -29.36 16.05
CA ARG A 552 18.71 -30.45 16.91
C ARG A 552 18.65 -31.82 16.23
N ASP A 553 17.83 -31.96 15.21
CA ASP A 553 17.67 -33.13 14.34
C ASP A 553 18.67 -33.14 13.16
N GLY A 554 19.55 -32.14 13.07
CA GLY A 554 20.53 -31.99 11.99
C GLY A 554 19.94 -31.44 10.68
N ARG A 555 18.65 -31.06 10.65
CA ARG A 555 18.03 -30.45 9.46
C ARG A 555 18.41 -28.97 9.36
N GLU A 556 18.80 -28.56 8.17
CA GLU A 556 19.03 -27.15 7.85
C GLU A 556 17.70 -26.45 7.59
N THR A 557 17.44 -25.39 8.34
CA THR A 557 16.34 -24.44 8.11
C THR A 557 16.91 -23.14 7.56
N ILE A 558 16.44 -22.78 6.36
CA ILE A 558 16.87 -21.57 5.64
C ILE A 558 15.80 -20.51 5.83
N ARG A 559 16.21 -19.29 6.19
CA ARG A 559 15.32 -18.13 6.29
C ARG A 559 15.83 -17.00 5.44
N MET A 560 15.02 -16.53 4.49
CA MET A 560 15.36 -15.38 3.67
C MET A 560 15.35 -14.08 4.49
N LYS A 561 16.34 -13.23 4.26
CA LYS A 561 16.46 -11.89 4.86
C LYS A 561 15.88 -10.86 3.91
N HIS A 562 14.59 -10.61 4.04
CA HIS A 562 13.91 -9.61 3.24
C HIS A 562 14.18 -8.19 3.77
N PRO A 563 14.28 -7.19 2.88
CA PRO A 563 14.32 -5.79 3.31
C PRO A 563 13.05 -5.42 4.09
N PRO A 564 13.16 -4.54 5.11
CA PRO A 564 12.00 -3.92 5.75
C PRO A 564 11.07 -3.25 4.74
N VAL A 565 9.76 -3.30 4.99
CA VAL A 565 8.76 -2.77 4.04
C VAL A 565 8.95 -1.27 3.74
N LEU A 566 9.40 -0.50 4.73
CA LEU A 566 9.66 0.93 4.60
C LEU A 566 10.91 1.23 3.76
N ASP A 567 11.91 0.33 3.77
CA ASP A 567 13.09 0.46 2.93
C ASP A 567 12.71 0.19 1.46
N VAL A 568 11.83 -0.80 1.23
CA VAL A 568 11.27 -1.05 -0.11
C VAL A 568 10.41 0.13 -0.56
N GLN A 569 9.61 0.74 0.32
CA GLN A 569 8.86 1.97 -0.02
C GLN A 569 9.78 3.11 -0.48
N GLN A 570 10.89 3.34 0.22
CA GLN A 570 11.88 4.33 -0.20
C GLN A 570 12.47 3.98 -1.58
N TYR A 571 12.77 2.71 -1.82
CA TYR A 571 13.24 2.24 -3.12
C TYR A 571 12.20 2.45 -4.24
N VAL A 572 10.90 2.22 -3.99
CA VAL A 572 9.82 2.51 -4.95
C VAL A 572 9.83 4.00 -5.34
N VAL A 573 9.97 4.89 -4.36
CA VAL A 573 10.05 6.34 -4.61
C VAL A 573 11.34 6.73 -5.33
N GLU A 574 12.47 6.09 -5.03
CA GLU A 574 13.71 6.25 -5.81
C GLU A 574 13.48 5.90 -7.28
N GLN A 575 12.81 4.78 -7.58
CA GLN A 575 12.46 4.39 -8.95
C GLN A 575 11.57 5.46 -9.62
N LEU A 576 10.56 6.00 -8.93
CA LEU A 576 9.70 7.06 -9.46
C LEU A 576 10.47 8.34 -9.82
N LEU A 577 11.44 8.75 -9.00
CA LEU A 577 12.24 9.96 -9.23
C LEU A 577 13.25 9.79 -10.38
N THR A 578 13.54 8.56 -10.78
CA THR A 578 14.37 8.21 -11.93
C THR A 578 13.54 8.14 -13.22
N MET A 579 12.25 7.80 -13.12
CA MET A 579 11.32 7.76 -14.26
C MET A 579 10.99 9.15 -14.80
N ARG A 580 10.69 9.23 -16.11
CA ARG A 580 10.15 10.46 -16.67
C ARG A 580 8.73 10.72 -16.14
N PRO A 581 8.39 11.97 -15.75
CA PRO A 581 7.08 12.30 -15.21
C PRO A 581 5.90 11.92 -16.14
N ASP A 582 6.09 11.98 -17.46
CA ASP A 582 5.04 11.65 -18.43
C ASP A 582 4.64 10.16 -18.42
N HIS A 583 5.50 9.25 -17.96
CA HIS A 583 5.17 7.83 -17.80
C HIS A 583 4.36 7.53 -16.54
N ILE A 584 4.50 8.36 -15.49
CA ILE A 584 3.96 8.07 -14.16
C ILE A 584 2.70 8.88 -13.81
N ARG A 585 2.36 9.91 -14.60
CA ARG A 585 1.16 10.74 -14.39
C ARG A 585 -0.13 9.90 -14.34
N ALA A 586 -1.09 10.35 -13.56
CA ALA A 586 -2.35 9.63 -13.36
C ALA A 586 -3.17 9.52 -14.65
N THR A 587 -3.31 10.63 -15.38
CA THR A 587 -4.17 10.76 -16.56
C THR A 587 -3.37 10.73 -17.86
N ALA A 588 -3.79 9.86 -18.79
CA ALA A 588 -3.18 9.66 -20.10
C ALA A 588 -1.63 9.54 -20.09
N PRO A 589 -1.01 8.70 -19.22
CA PRO A 589 0.44 8.51 -19.21
C PRO A 589 1.00 8.04 -20.56
N THR A 590 2.20 8.50 -20.90
CA THR A 590 2.93 8.09 -22.11
C THR A 590 3.35 6.62 -21.98
N PRO A 591 3.10 5.75 -22.97
CA PRO A 591 3.56 4.37 -22.92
C PRO A 591 5.08 4.25 -22.81
N TYR A 592 5.53 3.35 -21.95
CA TYR A 592 6.95 2.96 -21.87
C TYR A 592 7.29 1.99 -23.01
N LYS A 593 8.55 2.01 -23.48
CA LYS A 593 8.97 1.20 -24.63
C LYS A 593 9.48 -0.15 -24.16
N ILE A 594 8.92 -1.23 -24.70
CA ILE A 594 9.47 -2.58 -24.64
C ILE A 594 9.97 -2.94 -26.03
N SER A 595 11.16 -3.52 -26.13
CA SER A 595 11.78 -3.86 -27.42
C SER A 595 12.53 -5.19 -27.37
N LEU A 596 12.70 -5.79 -28.54
CA LEU A 596 13.54 -6.95 -28.76
C LEU A 596 14.87 -6.50 -29.36
N THR A 597 15.95 -7.23 -29.05
CA THR A 597 17.15 -7.20 -29.89
C THR A 597 16.83 -7.77 -31.28
N LYS A 598 17.71 -7.50 -32.25
CA LYS A 598 17.58 -8.05 -33.60
C LYS A 598 17.54 -9.58 -33.59
N SER A 599 18.48 -10.21 -32.88
CA SER A 599 18.57 -11.67 -32.82
C SER A 599 17.38 -12.30 -32.08
N MET A 600 16.84 -11.65 -31.04
CA MET A 600 15.59 -12.07 -30.42
C MET A 600 14.36 -11.90 -31.33
N SER A 601 14.29 -10.81 -32.09
CA SER A 601 13.23 -10.56 -33.09
C SER A 601 13.26 -11.59 -34.22
N ASP A 602 14.45 -11.96 -34.69
CA ASP A 602 14.62 -12.94 -35.75
C ASP A 602 14.27 -14.35 -35.24
N LEU A 603 14.69 -14.73 -34.03
CA LEU A 603 14.24 -15.97 -33.37
C LEU A 603 12.71 -16.05 -33.29
N PHE A 604 12.05 -14.95 -32.90
CA PHE A 604 10.59 -14.92 -32.80
C PHE A 604 9.93 -15.19 -34.16
N LYS A 605 10.40 -14.55 -35.24
CA LYS A 605 9.89 -14.78 -36.60
C LYS A 605 10.13 -16.21 -37.07
N ASP A 606 11.33 -16.75 -36.84
CA ASP A 606 11.69 -18.11 -37.24
C ASP A 606 10.78 -19.15 -36.57
N VAL A 607 10.54 -19.00 -35.27
CA VAL A 607 9.65 -19.89 -34.51
C VAL A 607 8.20 -19.74 -34.97
N VAL A 608 7.74 -18.52 -35.28
CA VAL A 608 6.40 -18.31 -35.85
C VAL A 608 6.29 -19.02 -37.21
N GLN A 609 7.23 -18.81 -38.12
CA GLN A 609 7.22 -19.42 -39.45
C GLN A 609 7.26 -20.95 -39.38
N ALA A 610 8.06 -21.51 -38.48
CA ALA A 610 8.18 -22.96 -38.30
C ALA A 610 6.90 -23.63 -37.76
N ASN A 611 6.08 -22.90 -37.00
CA ASN A 611 4.88 -23.45 -36.35
C ASN A 611 3.56 -22.97 -36.98
N TYR A 612 3.59 -21.96 -37.85
CA TYR A 612 2.44 -21.45 -38.58
C TYR A 612 2.56 -21.80 -40.07
N THR A 613 2.44 -23.10 -40.39
CA THR A 613 2.41 -23.57 -41.78
C THR A 613 0.98 -23.95 -42.14
N LEU A 614 0.35 -23.17 -43.03
CA LEU A 614 -0.90 -23.55 -43.66
C LEU A 614 -0.59 -24.64 -44.71
N LYS A 615 -0.66 -25.91 -44.31
CA LYS A 615 -0.78 -27.02 -45.26
C LYS A 615 -2.23 -27.00 -45.70
N VAL A 616 -2.49 -26.44 -46.89
CA VAL A 616 -3.83 -26.23 -47.47
C VAL A 616 -4.81 -27.32 -47.06
N ILE A 617 -5.86 -26.94 -46.33
CA ILE A 617 -7.12 -27.68 -46.25
C ILE A 617 -8.17 -26.64 -46.65
N GLU A 618 -8.85 -26.92 -47.76
CA GLU A 618 -9.92 -26.08 -48.34
C GLU A 618 -11.05 -25.78 -47.35
#